data_AF-A0A0G0X7W6-F1
#
_entry.id   AF-A0A0G0X7W6-F1
#
_cell.length_a   1.000
_cell.length_b   1.000
_cell.length_c   1.000
_cell.angle_alpha   90.00
_cell.angle_beta   90.00
_cell.angle_gamma   90.00
#
_symmetry.space_group_name_H-M   'P 1'
#
loop_
_entity.id
_entity.type
_entity.pdbx_description
1 polymer ?
#
loop_
_entity_poly.entity_id
_entity_poly.type
_entity_poly.pdbx_seq_one_letter_code
_entity_poly.pdbx_strand_id
1 'polypeptide(L)'
;IGIENNALEEDKEFMSMMKKRVSEVMNKNVIHTHKQTSIMRALGRMIAHRVNQLPVVDDENHVLGIITKGKIFAGLYQYHRSLFKKKLK
;
A
#
# COMPACT_ATOMS: atom_id res chain seq x y z
N ILE A 1 -6.36 33.99 30.53
CA ILE A 1 -5.20 33.18 30.97
C ILE A 1 -5.55 31.71 30.72
N GLY A 2 -5.15 31.17 29.57
CA GLY A 2 -5.61 29.83 29.14
C GLY A 2 -4.92 29.35 27.87
N ILE A 3 -3.59 29.39 27.82
CA ILE A 3 -2.81 28.94 26.65
C ILE A 3 -1.61 28.06 27.03
N GLU A 4 -1.61 27.38 28.19
CA GLU A 4 -0.48 26.53 28.60
C GLU A 4 -0.79 25.03 28.68
N ASN A 5 -2.06 24.60 28.62
CA ASN A 5 -2.42 23.20 28.87
C ASN A 5 -2.41 22.28 27.62
N ASN A 6 -2.31 22.80 26.40
CA ASN A 6 -2.50 21.98 25.18
C ASN A 6 -1.23 21.19 24.77
N ALA A 7 -0.04 21.77 24.96
CA ALA A 7 1.21 21.17 24.48
C ALA A 7 1.61 19.91 25.26
N LEU A 8 1.35 19.86 26.57
CA LEU A 8 1.68 18.72 27.43
C LEU A 8 0.73 17.52 27.22
N GLU A 9 -0.47 17.74 26.71
CA GLU A 9 -1.43 16.68 26.37
C GLU A 9 -1.14 16.05 25.01
N GLU A 10 -0.80 16.85 24.01
CA GLU A 10 -0.33 16.37 22.70
C GLU A 10 0.92 15.48 22.85
N ASP A 11 1.86 15.87 23.72
CA ASP A 11 3.04 15.06 24.04
C ASP A 11 2.67 13.72 24.71
N LYS A 12 1.63 13.68 25.56
CA LYS A 12 1.17 12.44 26.21
C LYS A 12 0.51 11.49 25.22
N GLU A 13 -0.36 12.00 24.34
CA GLU A 13 -1.01 11.17 23.32
C GLU A 13 0.00 10.60 22.33
N PHE A 14 0.96 11.44 21.89
CA PHE A 14 2.05 11.01 21.03
C PHE A 14 2.92 9.93 21.70
N MET A 15 3.34 10.14 22.95
CA MET A 15 4.11 9.16 23.73
C MET A 15 3.35 7.87 24.00
N SER A 16 2.02 7.95 24.17
CA SER A 16 1.15 6.78 24.31
C SER A 16 1.08 5.99 23.00
N MET A 17 0.93 6.67 21.87
CA MET A 17 0.94 6.05 20.54
C MET A 17 2.29 5.37 20.23
N MET A 18 3.41 5.99 20.63
CA MET A 18 4.76 5.43 20.47
C MET A 18 4.99 4.12 21.24
N LYS A 19 4.17 3.81 22.25
CA LYS A 19 4.26 2.57 23.04
C LYS A 19 3.32 1.46 22.55
N LYS A 20 2.41 1.75 21.61
CA LYS A 20 1.48 0.75 21.07
C LYS A 20 2.21 -0.29 20.23
N ARG A 21 1.80 -1.55 20.37
CA ARG A 21 2.27 -2.64 19.50
C ARG A 21 1.61 -2.52 18.12
N VAL A 22 2.30 -2.98 17.09
CA VAL A 22 1.76 -3.03 15.72
C VAL A 22 0.41 -3.75 15.65
N SER A 23 0.24 -4.84 16.42
CA SER A 23 -1.00 -5.61 16.49
C SER A 23 -2.20 -4.82 17.00
N GLU A 24 -1.97 -3.72 17.72
CA GLU A 24 -3.03 -2.83 18.25
C GLU A 24 -3.49 -1.80 17.23
N VAL A 25 -2.68 -1.51 16.20
CA VAL A 25 -2.95 -0.46 15.21
C VAL A 25 -3.14 -0.99 13.78
N MET A 26 -2.72 -2.24 13.52
CA MET A 26 -2.84 -2.83 12.19
C MET A 26 -4.29 -3.06 11.77
N ASN A 27 -4.56 -2.91 10.48
CA ASN A 27 -5.83 -3.36 9.92
C ASN A 27 -5.86 -4.90 9.88
N LYS A 28 -6.86 -5.50 10.53
CA LYS A 28 -7.03 -6.96 10.60
C LYS A 28 -7.64 -7.55 9.33
N ASN A 29 -8.37 -6.74 8.56
CA ASN A 29 -9.02 -7.16 7.32
C ASN A 29 -8.20 -6.65 6.12
N VAL A 30 -7.11 -7.35 5.82
CA VAL A 30 -6.17 -6.93 4.78
C VAL A 30 -6.65 -7.33 3.40
N ILE A 31 -6.82 -6.34 2.51
CA ILE A 31 -7.09 -6.60 1.11
C ILE A 31 -5.76 -6.96 0.42
N HIS A 32 -5.63 -8.21 -0.03
CA HIS A 32 -4.47 -8.76 -0.75
C HIS A 32 -4.81 -9.16 -2.19
N THR A 33 -3.85 -9.45 -3.06
CA THR A 33 -4.06 -10.05 -4.40
C THR A 33 -3.21 -11.31 -4.60
N HIS A 34 -3.61 -12.24 -5.48
CA HIS A 34 -2.75 -13.37 -5.86
C HIS A 34 -1.69 -13.00 -6.90
N LYS A 35 -0.60 -13.76 -6.91
CA LYS A 35 0.48 -13.68 -7.92
C LYS A 35 0.00 -13.85 -9.37
N GLN A 36 -1.09 -14.58 -9.59
CA GLN A 36 -1.69 -14.81 -10.91
C GLN A 36 -2.72 -13.75 -11.32
N THR A 37 -3.11 -12.85 -10.41
CA THR A 37 -4.07 -11.78 -10.72
C THR A 37 -3.49 -10.81 -11.73
N SER A 38 -4.25 -10.49 -12.78
CA SER A 38 -3.84 -9.48 -13.75
C SER A 38 -3.63 -8.10 -13.12
N ILE A 39 -2.68 -7.33 -13.66
CA ILE A 39 -2.34 -6.00 -13.13
C ILE A 39 -3.56 -5.05 -13.10
N MET A 40 -4.45 -5.15 -14.10
CA MET A 40 -5.66 -4.33 -14.18
C MET A 40 -6.67 -4.70 -13.11
N ARG A 41 -6.81 -5.99 -12.79
CA ARG A 41 -7.69 -6.44 -11.71
C ARG A 41 -7.12 -6.05 -10.34
N ALA A 42 -5.81 -6.15 -10.14
CA ALA A 42 -5.16 -5.66 -8.92
C ALA A 42 -5.38 -4.14 -8.75
N LEU A 43 -5.20 -3.35 -9.82
CA LEU A 43 -5.48 -1.91 -9.81
C LEU A 43 -6.96 -1.60 -9.54
N GLY A 44 -7.88 -2.34 -10.15
CA GLY A 44 -9.32 -2.21 -9.90
C GLY A 44 -9.68 -2.44 -8.44
N ARG A 45 -9.06 -3.44 -7.79
CA ARG A 45 -9.22 -3.69 -6.35
C ARG A 45 -8.66 -2.56 -5.50
N MET A 46 -7.50 -2.00 -5.85
CA MET A 46 -6.96 -0.83 -5.17
C MET A 46 -7.94 0.36 -5.21
N ILE A 47 -8.57 0.60 -6.36
CA ILE A 47 -9.56 1.67 -6.54
C ILE A 47 -10.82 1.38 -5.70
N ALA A 48 -11.39 0.19 -5.83
CA ALA A 48 -12.62 -0.21 -5.13
C ALA A 48 -12.48 -0.13 -3.61
N HIS A 49 -11.33 -0.52 -3.06
CA HIS A 49 -11.06 -0.52 -1.63
C HIS A 49 -10.36 0.76 -1.13
N ARG A 50 -10.14 1.76 -2.00
CA ARG A 50 -9.47 3.03 -1.69
C ARG A 50 -8.08 2.84 -1.04
N VAL A 51 -7.33 1.82 -1.48
CA VAL A 51 -5.97 1.54 -1.03
C VAL A 51 -4.96 1.85 -2.13
N ASN A 52 -3.71 2.13 -1.75
CA ASN A 52 -2.62 2.43 -2.70
C ASN A 52 -1.68 1.26 -2.96
N GLN A 53 -1.81 0.19 -2.17
CA GLN A 53 -0.96 -0.98 -2.22
C GLN A 53 -1.75 -2.22 -1.81
N LEU A 54 -1.32 -3.36 -2.32
CA LEU A 54 -1.84 -4.68 -1.98
C LEU A 54 -0.66 -5.60 -1.67
N PRO A 55 -0.70 -6.38 -0.58
CA PRO A 55 0.13 -7.58 -0.47
C PRO A 55 -0.18 -8.53 -1.62
N VAL A 56 0.85 -9.15 -2.17
CA VAL A 56 0.75 -10.23 -3.15
C VAL A 56 0.95 -11.54 -2.38
N VAL A 57 0.00 -12.45 -2.47
CA VAL A 57 0.01 -13.73 -1.75
C VAL A 57 0.03 -14.93 -2.70
N ASP A 58 0.45 -16.08 -2.17
CA ASP A 58 0.25 -17.38 -2.80
C ASP A 58 -1.09 -18.03 -2.40
N ASP A 59 -1.29 -19.28 -2.82
CA ASP A 59 -2.53 -20.05 -2.65
C ASP A 59 -2.77 -20.48 -1.19
N GLU A 60 -1.74 -20.41 -0.34
CA GLU A 60 -1.79 -20.67 1.10
C GLU A 60 -1.88 -19.37 1.92
N ASN A 61 -2.04 -18.22 1.25
CA ASN A 61 -2.05 -16.86 1.83
C ASN A 61 -0.72 -16.41 2.43
N HIS A 62 0.41 -17.02 2.07
CA HIS A 62 1.72 -16.49 2.43
C HIS A 62 2.05 -15.26 1.59
N VAL A 63 2.61 -14.22 2.24
CA VAL A 63 2.99 -12.98 1.56
C VAL A 63 4.26 -13.21 0.74
N LEU A 64 4.15 -13.00 -0.58
CA LEU A 64 5.26 -13.04 -1.53
C LEU A 64 5.89 -11.66 -1.75
N GLY A 65 5.12 -10.59 -1.54
CA GLY A 65 5.61 -9.23 -1.72
C GLY A 65 4.50 -8.17 -1.68
N ILE A 66 4.80 -6.97 -2.17
CA ILE A 66 3.87 -5.83 -2.20
C ILE A 66 3.86 -5.23 -3.60
N ILE A 67 2.66 -4.97 -4.12
CA ILE A 67 2.45 -4.19 -5.34
C ILE A 67 1.78 -2.85 -5.00
N THR A 68 2.27 -1.76 -5.60
CA THR A 68 1.73 -0.41 -5.40
C THR A 68 1.25 0.18 -6.73
N LYS A 69 0.33 1.15 -6.68
CA LYS A 69 -0.11 1.90 -7.89
C LYS A 69 1.09 2.45 -8.66
N GLY A 70 2.07 3.04 -7.95
CA GLY A 70 3.29 3.58 -8.55
C GLY A 70 4.10 2.54 -9.32
N LYS A 71 4.27 1.33 -8.76
CA LYS A 71 4.97 0.24 -9.47
C LYS A 71 4.21 -0.26 -10.69
N ILE A 72 2.88 -0.29 -10.64
CA ILE A 72 2.04 -0.63 -11.80
C ILE A 72 2.27 0.39 -12.92
N PHE A 73 2.18 1.69 -12.64
CA PHE A 73 2.40 2.73 -13.64
C PHE A 73 3.83 2.70 -14.20
N ALA A 74 4.83 2.56 -13.34
CA ALA A 74 6.23 2.45 -13.77
C ALA A 74 6.45 1.23 -14.68
N GLY A 75 5.82 0.10 -14.38
CA GLY A 75 5.88 -1.12 -15.20
C GLY A 75 5.22 -0.93 -16.56
N LEU A 76 4.01 -0.36 -16.59
CA LEU A 76 3.28 -0.04 -17.83
C LEU A 76 4.08 0.91 -18.73
N TYR A 77 4.64 1.97 -18.16
CA TYR A 77 5.46 2.94 -18.90
C TYR A 77 6.70 2.29 -19.52
N GLN A 78 7.42 1.45 -18.76
CA GLN A 78 8.59 0.72 -19.26
C GLN A 78 8.22 -0.27 -20.36
N TYR A 79 7.10 -0.98 -20.21
CA TYR A 79 6.60 -1.91 -21.21
C TYR A 79 6.27 -1.19 -22.53
N HIS A 80 5.53 -0.09 -22.45
CA HIS A 80 5.20 0.73 -23.62
C HIS A 80 6.46 1.29 -24.28
N ARG A 81 7.42 1.84 -23.52
CA ARG A 81 8.69 2.34 -24.06
C ARG A 81 9.48 1.25 -24.82
N SER A 82 9.45 0.00 -24.33
CA SER A 82 10.11 -1.14 -24.98
C SER A 82 9.45 -1.51 -26.31
N LEU A 83 8.11 -1.51 -26.37
CA LEU A 83 7.37 -1.77 -27.61
C LEU A 83 7.66 -0.73 -28.70
N PHE A 84 7.72 0.56 -28.33
CA PHE A 84 8.00 1.64 -29.27
C PHE A 84 9.42 1.55 -29.85
N LYS A 85 10.42 1.20 -29.02
CA LYS A 85 11.79 0.98 -29.51
C LYS A 85 11.91 -0.18 -30.51
N LYS A 86 11.09 -1.23 -30.35
CA LYS A 86 11.09 -2.38 -31.27
C LYS A 86 10.45 -2.08 -32.61
N LYS A 87 9.40 -1.25 -32.65
CA LYS A 87 8.67 -0.90 -33.89
C LYS A 87 9.45 0.05 -34.81
N LEU A 88 10.49 0.69 -34.30
CA LEU A 88 11.38 1.62 -35.02
C LEU A 88 12.66 0.96 -35.54
N LYS A 89 12.82 -0.35 -35.34
CA LYS A 89 13.84 -1.19 -35.97
C LYS A 89 13.16 -2.08 -37.01
#